data_AF-A0A2C9CP84-F1
#
_entry.id   AF-A0A2C9CP84-F1
#
_cell.length_a   1.000
_cell.length_b   1.000
_cell.length_c   1.000
_cell.angle_alpha   90.00
_cell.angle_beta   90.00
_cell.angle_gamma   90.00
#
_symmetry.space_group_name_H-M   'P 1'
#
loop_
_entity.id
_entity.type
_entity.pdbx_description
1 polymer ?
#
loop_
_entity_poly.entity_id
_entity_poly.type
_entity_poly.pdbx_seq_one_letter_code
_entity_poly.pdbx_strand_id
1 'polypeptide(L)'
;MSRDKISVSGHWSGRYTYPARFAPPVTFTALLDEHAGIIDGWSDEPNTFMADAPSTLRADLNGERSGQTITFVKTYQISHPDADFVHYSGTINPSLTHIVGAWRFLGFGGLTGRFEMLRPAVLKASIKAKTGATI
;
A
#
# COMPACT_ATOMS: atom_id res chain seq x y z
N MET A 1 -27.08 -8.13 -11.52
CA MET A 1 -26.71 -7.56 -10.20
C MET A 1 -25.22 -7.75 -10.04
N SER A 2 -24.43 -6.67 -10.16
CA SER A 2 -22.97 -6.76 -10.02
C SER A 2 -22.63 -7.02 -8.55
N ARG A 3 -21.72 -7.96 -8.26
CA ARG A 3 -21.24 -8.30 -6.90
C ARG A 3 -20.31 -7.20 -6.35
N ASP A 4 -20.75 -5.95 -6.43
CA ASP A 4 -19.89 -4.80 -6.17
C ASP A 4 -19.70 -4.58 -4.66
N LYS A 5 -18.43 -4.74 -4.23
CA LYS A 5 -17.80 -4.20 -3.00
C LYS A 5 -18.18 -4.82 -1.64
N ILE A 6 -17.91 -6.11 -1.47
CA ILE A 6 -17.75 -6.70 -0.12
C ILE A 6 -16.27 -7.00 0.20
N SER A 7 -15.39 -6.94 -0.81
CA SER A 7 -13.97 -7.27 -0.66
C SER A 7 -13.04 -6.15 -1.14
N VAL A 8 -11.79 -6.21 -0.70
CA VAL A 8 -10.70 -5.32 -1.10
C VAL A 8 -10.04 -5.71 -2.43
N SER A 9 -10.48 -6.80 -3.08
CA SER A 9 -9.94 -7.24 -4.37
C SER A 9 -9.93 -6.12 -5.41
N GLY A 10 -8.93 -6.13 -6.29
CA GLY A 10 -8.73 -5.19 -7.37
C GLY A 10 -7.60 -4.19 -7.14
N HIS A 11 -7.54 -3.18 -8.01
CA HIS A 11 -6.43 -2.23 -8.05
C HIS A 11 -6.54 -1.16 -6.96
N TRP A 12 -5.38 -0.75 -6.47
CA TRP A 12 -5.17 0.30 -5.49
C TRP A 12 -3.99 1.18 -5.89
N SER A 13 -4.10 2.47 -5.60
CA SER A 13 -2.99 3.42 -5.66
C SER A 13 -2.60 3.78 -4.24
N GLY A 14 -1.35 3.50 -3.88
CA GLY A 14 -0.82 3.69 -2.55
C GLY A 14 0.22 4.79 -2.46
N ARG A 15 0.38 5.32 -1.26
CA ARG A 15 1.46 6.23 -0.88
C ARG A 15 1.89 5.94 0.54
N TYR A 16 3.19 5.88 0.78
CA TYR A 16 3.73 5.82 2.13
C TYR A 16 4.73 6.94 2.40
N THR A 17 4.83 7.32 3.67
CA THR A 17 5.74 8.36 4.15
C THR A 17 6.69 7.77 5.18
N TYR A 18 7.90 8.29 5.21
CA TYR A 18 8.85 8.03 6.29
C TYR A 18 8.68 9.04 7.43
N PRO A 19 9.23 8.77 8.63
CA PRO A 19 9.41 9.79 9.66
C PRO A 19 10.14 11.01 9.08
N ALA A 20 9.83 12.19 9.60
CA ALA A 20 10.30 13.45 9.04
C ALA A 20 11.83 13.42 8.81
N ARG A 21 12.24 13.79 7.59
CA ARG A 21 13.64 13.90 7.10
C ARG A 21 14.35 12.59 6.74
N PHE A 22 13.73 11.42 6.88
CA PHE A 22 14.40 10.15 6.51
C PHE A 22 14.48 9.97 4.98
N ALA A 23 13.35 10.09 4.28
CA ALA A 23 13.30 10.04 2.82
C ALA A 23 12.00 10.68 2.28
N PRO A 24 11.95 11.08 1.00
CA PRO A 24 10.72 11.52 0.35
C PRO A 24 9.62 10.45 0.38
N PRO A 25 8.33 10.83 0.37
CA PRO A 25 7.23 9.89 0.22
C PRO A 25 7.28 9.14 -1.11
N VAL A 26 6.88 7.87 -1.09
CA VAL A 26 6.88 7.00 -2.28
C VAL A 26 5.45 6.60 -2.61
N THR A 27 5.14 6.61 -3.90
CA THR A 27 3.87 6.13 -4.45
C THR A 27 4.06 4.74 -5.03
N PHE A 28 3.06 3.88 -4.87
CA PHE A 28 3.05 2.53 -5.39
C PHE A 28 1.68 2.18 -5.97
N THR A 29 1.63 1.13 -6.78
CA THR A 29 0.39 0.48 -7.19
C THR A 29 0.31 -0.89 -6.55
N ALA A 30 -0.91 -1.36 -6.26
CA ALA A 30 -1.13 -2.70 -5.76
C ALA A 30 -2.34 -3.36 -6.45
N LEU A 31 -2.24 -4.67 -6.65
CA LEU A 31 -3.36 -5.54 -6.97
C LEU A 31 -3.56 -6.46 -5.78
N LEU A 32 -4.73 -6.37 -5.15
CA LEU A 32 -5.11 -7.26 -4.06
C LEU A 32 -6.15 -8.25 -4.57
N ASP A 33 -6.14 -9.44 -4.00
CA ASP A 33 -7.22 -10.40 -4.05
C ASP A 33 -7.59 -10.82 -2.63
N GLU A 34 -8.88 -10.76 -2.31
CA GLU A 34 -9.40 -11.13 -1.01
C GLU A 34 -10.41 -12.26 -1.15
N HIS A 35 -10.14 -13.36 -0.45
CA HIS A 35 -11.04 -14.50 -0.34
C HIS A 35 -11.21 -14.90 1.13
N ALA A 36 -12.45 -14.87 1.62
CA ALA A 36 -12.80 -15.21 3.00
C ALA A 36 -11.96 -14.46 4.07
N GLY A 37 -11.60 -13.20 3.81
CA GLY A 37 -10.80 -12.37 4.70
C GLY A 37 -9.29 -12.57 4.57
N ILE A 38 -8.82 -13.58 3.83
CA ILE A 38 -7.40 -13.71 3.46
C ILE A 38 -7.10 -12.79 2.28
N ILE A 39 -5.94 -12.14 2.32
CA ILE A 39 -5.46 -11.22 1.28
C ILE A 39 -4.18 -11.75 0.70
N ASP A 40 -4.14 -11.85 -0.63
CA ASP A 40 -2.95 -12.09 -1.42
C ASP A 40 -2.84 -11.03 -2.52
N GLY A 41 -1.65 -10.79 -3.04
CA GLY A 41 -1.46 -9.80 -4.07
C GLY A 41 -0.03 -9.37 -4.25
N TRP A 42 0.15 -8.27 -4.96
CA TRP A 42 1.47 -7.68 -5.18
C TRP A 42 1.39 -6.17 -5.31
N SER A 43 2.55 -5.53 -5.16
CA SER A 43 2.75 -4.10 -5.39
C SER A 43 3.96 -3.84 -6.27
N ASP A 44 3.91 -2.73 -7.02
CA ASP A 44 5.04 -2.16 -7.76
C ASP A 44 5.30 -0.74 -7.28
N GLU A 45 6.57 -0.39 -7.11
CA GLU A 45 7.01 0.95 -6.75
C GLU A 45 8.34 1.33 -7.41
N PRO A 46 8.65 2.63 -7.53
CA PRO A 46 9.98 3.07 -7.93
C PRO A 46 11.03 2.60 -6.93
N ASN A 47 12.15 2.09 -7.44
CA ASN A 47 13.29 1.81 -6.60
C ASN A 47 13.96 3.11 -6.16
N THR A 48 13.90 3.40 -4.86
CA THR A 48 14.51 4.61 -4.27
C THR A 48 15.66 4.31 -3.32
N PHE A 49 16.06 3.03 -3.14
CA PHE A 49 16.94 2.65 -2.05
C PHE A 49 17.90 1.47 -2.34
N MET A 50 17.69 0.68 -3.40
CA MET A 50 18.58 -0.42 -3.78
C MET A 50 19.39 -0.04 -5.03
N ALA A 51 20.68 0.32 -4.87
CA ALA A 51 21.50 0.81 -5.98
C ALA A 51 21.65 -0.20 -7.14
N ASP A 52 21.74 -1.50 -6.82
CA ASP A 52 22.02 -2.57 -7.79
C ASP A 52 20.76 -3.36 -8.22
N ALA A 53 19.57 -2.78 -8.04
CA ALA A 53 18.29 -3.41 -8.38
C ALA A 53 17.57 -2.69 -9.54
N PRO A 54 16.54 -3.33 -10.15
CA PRO A 54 15.76 -2.70 -11.22
C PRO A 54 15.15 -1.37 -10.78
N SER A 55 14.81 -0.50 -11.75
CA SER A 55 14.19 0.81 -11.47
C SER A 55 12.80 0.72 -10.84
N THR A 56 12.16 -0.47 -10.91
CA THR A 56 10.88 -0.79 -10.27
C THR A 56 11.06 -2.02 -9.39
N LEU A 57 10.62 -1.93 -8.14
CA LEU A 57 10.60 -3.05 -7.21
C LEU A 57 9.20 -3.64 -7.14
N ARG A 58 9.12 -4.96 -7.33
CA ARG A 58 7.91 -5.73 -7.09
C ARG A 58 7.98 -6.41 -5.72
N ALA A 59 6.85 -6.45 -5.03
CA ALA A 59 6.72 -7.16 -3.76
C ALA A 59 5.38 -7.90 -3.68
N ASP A 60 5.40 -9.08 -3.08
CA ASP A 60 4.20 -9.82 -2.68
C ASP A 60 3.59 -9.17 -1.44
N LEU A 61 2.25 -9.22 -1.35
CA LEU A 61 1.46 -8.76 -0.22
C LEU A 61 0.60 -9.91 0.28
N ASN A 62 0.85 -10.38 1.50
CA ASN A 62 0.08 -11.46 2.12
C ASN A 62 -0.46 -11.02 3.48
N GLY A 63 -1.73 -11.28 3.77
CA GLY A 63 -2.32 -10.84 5.03
C GLY A 63 -3.78 -11.18 5.17
N GLU A 64 -4.49 -10.36 5.94
CA GLU A 64 -5.88 -10.60 6.29
C GLU A 64 -6.65 -9.31 6.57
N ARG A 65 -7.98 -9.42 6.45
CA ARG A 65 -8.94 -8.41 6.86
C ARG A 65 -9.99 -9.02 7.76
N SER A 66 -10.20 -8.39 8.91
CA SER A 66 -11.30 -8.69 9.82
C SER A 66 -12.13 -7.42 10.00
N GLY A 67 -13.34 -7.41 9.43
CA GLY A 67 -14.19 -6.23 9.38
C GLY A 67 -13.50 -5.07 8.66
N GLN A 68 -13.21 -4.00 9.40
CA GLN A 68 -12.52 -2.82 8.89
C GLN A 68 -11.03 -2.79 9.21
N THR A 69 -10.51 -3.76 9.96
CA THR A 69 -9.08 -3.88 10.25
C THR A 69 -8.41 -4.71 9.16
N ILE A 70 -7.28 -4.23 8.65
CA ILE A 70 -6.52 -4.88 7.59
C ILE A 70 -5.04 -4.92 7.96
N THR A 71 -4.40 -6.05 7.72
CA THR A 71 -2.95 -6.23 7.88
C THR A 71 -2.40 -6.99 6.68
N PHE A 72 -1.15 -6.70 6.31
CA PHE A 72 -0.40 -7.51 5.35
C PHE A 72 1.10 -7.32 5.53
N VAL A 73 1.86 -8.34 5.17
CA VAL A 73 3.31 -8.34 5.08
C VAL A 73 3.70 -8.13 3.62
N LYS A 74 4.60 -7.17 3.39
CA LYS A 74 5.21 -6.92 2.10
C LYS A 74 6.57 -7.61 2.04
N THR A 75 6.77 -8.41 0.99
CA THR A 75 8.01 -9.14 0.74
C THR A 75 8.49 -8.83 -0.67
N TYR A 76 9.64 -8.18 -0.82
CA TYR A 76 10.18 -7.88 -2.15
C TYR A 76 10.58 -9.16 -2.89
N GLN A 77 10.25 -9.25 -4.18
CA GLN A 77 10.57 -10.41 -5.04
C GLN A 77 12.04 -10.39 -5.52
N ILE A 78 12.92 -9.72 -4.80
CA ILE A 78 14.34 -9.63 -5.10
C ILE A 78 15.12 -10.19 -3.91
N SER A 79 16.12 -11.01 -4.22
CA SER A 79 17.08 -11.47 -3.21
C SER A 79 18.08 -10.34 -2.96
N HIS A 80 17.92 -9.61 -1.87
CA HIS A 80 18.86 -8.58 -1.42
C HIS A 80 19.13 -8.75 0.08
N PRO A 81 20.37 -8.56 0.57
CA PRO A 81 20.70 -8.68 1.99
C PRO A 81 19.84 -7.79 2.90
N ASP A 82 19.42 -6.64 2.36
CA ASP A 82 18.57 -5.66 3.04
C ASP A 82 17.07 -5.82 2.78
N ALA A 83 16.65 -6.89 2.08
CA ALA A 83 15.23 -7.16 1.86
C ALA A 83 14.58 -7.66 3.16
N ASP A 84 14.12 -6.72 3.98
CA ASP A 84 13.36 -7.00 5.20
C ASP A 84 11.84 -7.02 4.93
N PHE A 85 11.11 -7.74 5.78
CA PHE A 85 9.65 -7.79 5.74
C PHE A 85 9.05 -6.48 6.25
N VAL A 86 8.16 -5.88 5.48
CA VAL A 86 7.46 -4.66 5.90
C VAL A 86 6.06 -5.01 6.34
N HIS A 87 5.75 -4.75 7.60
CA HIS A 87 4.43 -5.04 8.17
C HIS A 87 3.54 -3.81 8.04
N TYR A 88 2.40 -3.98 7.38
CA TYR A 88 1.35 -2.97 7.26
C TYR A 88 0.20 -3.32 8.18
N SER A 89 -0.30 -2.31 8.88
CA SER A 89 -1.52 -2.41 9.69
C SER A 89 -2.34 -1.14 9.52
N GLY A 90 -3.65 -1.28 9.32
CA GLY A 90 -4.50 -0.14 9.05
C GLY A 90 -5.97 -0.43 9.19
N THR A 91 -6.77 0.56 8.81
CA THR A 91 -8.21 0.47 8.73
C THR A 91 -8.70 0.85 7.35
N ILE A 92 -9.76 0.17 6.89
CA ILE A 92 -10.47 0.47 5.65
C ILE A 92 -11.81 1.13 5.97
N ASN A 93 -12.18 2.14 5.18
CA ASN A 93 -13.47 2.80 5.35
C ASN A 93 -14.65 1.87 4.97
N PRO A 94 -15.89 2.17 5.42
CA PRO A 94 -17.06 1.33 5.13
C PRO A 94 -17.35 1.14 3.64
N SER A 95 -16.91 2.08 2.79
CA SER A 95 -17.09 2.03 1.34
C SER A 95 -16.07 1.12 0.62
N LEU A 96 -15.07 0.60 1.34
CA LEU A 96 -13.95 -0.19 0.81
C LEU A 96 -13.18 0.55 -0.30
N THR A 97 -13.01 1.85 -0.13
CA THR A 97 -12.35 2.74 -1.11
C THR A 97 -11.09 3.41 -0.60
N HIS A 98 -10.85 3.40 0.70
CA HIS A 98 -9.71 4.08 1.32
C HIS A 98 -9.20 3.27 2.50
N ILE A 99 -7.92 2.90 2.44
CA ILE A 99 -7.18 2.28 3.54
C ILE A 99 -6.19 3.30 4.08
N VAL A 100 -6.11 3.44 5.40
CA VAL A 100 -5.10 4.26 6.07
C VAL A 100 -4.44 3.47 7.19
N GLY A 101 -3.15 3.66 7.41
CA GLY A 101 -2.46 2.90 8.43
C GLY A 101 -1.00 3.28 8.62
N ALA A 102 -0.29 2.37 9.26
CA ALA A 102 1.15 2.45 9.45
C ALA A 102 1.85 1.22 8.84
N TRP A 103 3.06 1.46 8.36
CA TRP A 103 4.01 0.41 8.03
C TRP A 103 5.14 0.40 9.06
N ARG A 104 5.79 -0.75 9.25
CA ARG A 104 6.98 -0.89 10.09
C ARG A 104 7.91 -1.97 9.56
N PHE A 105 9.21 -1.74 9.68
CA PHE A 105 10.20 -2.82 9.65
C PHE A 105 10.26 -3.48 11.02
N LEU A 106 10.50 -4.79 11.06
CA LEU A 106 10.88 -5.46 12.31
C LEU A 106 12.40 -5.37 12.54
N GLY A 107 13.19 -5.36 11.46
CA GLY A 107 14.58 -4.94 11.47
C GLY A 107 14.73 -3.42 11.38
N PHE A 108 15.93 -2.96 10.97
CA PHE A 108 16.24 -1.54 10.73
C PHE A 108 15.80 -0.58 11.85
N GLY A 109 16.03 -0.97 13.11
CA GLY A 109 15.70 -0.14 14.28
C GLY A 109 14.20 0.09 14.49
N GLY A 110 13.34 -0.74 13.90
CA GLY A 110 11.88 -0.61 14.03
C GLY A 110 11.32 0.61 13.30
N LEU A 111 11.99 1.06 12.23
CA LEU A 111 11.55 2.21 11.45
C LEU A 111 10.09 2.03 11.01
N THR A 112 9.29 3.07 11.21
CA THR A 112 7.86 3.06 10.95
C THR A 112 7.43 4.31 10.21
N GLY A 113 6.35 4.23 9.45
CA GLY A 113 5.77 5.38 8.78
C GLY A 113 4.28 5.22 8.54
N ARG A 114 3.68 6.19 7.85
CA ARG A 114 2.25 6.17 7.51
C ARG A 114 2.04 5.72 6.08
N PHE A 115 0.89 5.13 5.80
CA PHE A 115 0.47 4.87 4.43
C PHE A 115 -1.02 5.15 4.24
N GLU A 116 -1.37 5.39 2.99
CA GLU A 116 -2.73 5.44 2.47
C GLU A 116 -2.82 4.63 1.17
N MET A 117 -3.97 4.03 0.92
CA MET A 117 -4.30 3.41 -0.37
C MET A 117 -5.70 3.82 -0.78
N LEU A 118 -5.85 4.28 -2.01
CA LEU A 118 -7.11 4.72 -2.60
C LEU A 118 -7.45 3.87 -3.81
N ARG A 119 -8.74 3.61 -4.02
CA ARG A 119 -9.21 3.07 -5.30
C ARG A 119 -8.88 4.09 -6.42
N PRO A 120 -8.38 3.67 -7.59
CA PRO A 120 -7.97 4.60 -8.65
C PRO A 120 -9.04 5.61 -9.07
N ALA A 121 -10.32 5.21 -9.08
CA ALA A 121 -11.43 6.12 -9.37
C ALA A 121 -11.56 7.26 -8.33
N VAL A 122 -11.36 6.95 -7.05
CA VAL A 122 -11.41 7.93 -5.95
C VAL A 122 -10.20 8.86 -6.01
N LEU A 123 -9.01 8.33 -6.28
CA LEU A 123 -7.82 9.15 -6.46
C LEU A 123 -8.01 10.17 -7.60
N LYS A 124 -8.49 9.73 -8.77
CA LYS A 124 -8.79 10.61 -9.91
C LYS A 124 -9.77 11.73 -9.54
N ALA A 125 -10.84 11.41 -8.81
CA ALA A 125 -11.79 12.41 -8.34
C ALA A 125 -11.15 13.42 -7.36
N SER A 126 -10.32 12.93 -6.43
CA SER A 126 -9.62 13.79 -5.46
C SER A 126 -8.63 14.76 -6.10
N ILE A 127 -7.92 14.33 -7.16
CA ILE A 127 -7.01 15.20 -7.92
C ILE A 127 -7.80 16.29 -8.63
N LYS A 128 -8.88 15.93 -9.34
CA LYS A 128 -9.75 16.91 -10.03
C LYS A 128 -10.32 17.94 -9.06
N ALA A 129 -10.79 17.52 -7.88
CA ALA A 129 -11.31 18.44 -6.87
C ALA A 129 -10.24 19.41 -6.34
N LYS A 130 -9.00 18.95 -6.13
CA LYS A 130 -7.90 19.81 -5.69
C LYS A 130 -7.45 20.80 -6.76
N THR A 131 -7.39 20.38 -8.03
CA THR A 131 -6.97 21.25 -9.14
C THR A 131 -8.07 22.24 -9.57
N GLY A 132 -9.34 21.89 -9.37
CA GLY A 132 -10.48 22.77 -9.65
C GLY A 132 -10.75 23.85 -8.59
N ALA A 133 -10.06 23.81 -7.44
CA ALA A 133 -10.21 24.76 -6.33
C ALA A 133 -9.27 25.98 -6.42
N THR A 134 -8.72 26.28 -7.60
CA THR A 134 -7.92 27.49 -7.83
C THR A 134 -8.70 28.43 -8.75
N ILE A 135 -9.40 29.40 -8.14
CA ILE A 135 -9.86 30.65 -8.76
C ILE A 135 -9.55 31.77 -7.78
#